data_AF-A0A6H1KN84-F1
#
_entry.id   AF-A0A6H1KN84-F1
#
_cell.length_a   1.000
_cell.length_b   1.000
_cell.length_c   1.000
_cell.angle_alpha   90.00
_cell.angle_beta   90.00
_cell.angle_gamma   90.00
#
_symmetry.space_group_name_H-M   'P 1'
#
loop_
_entity.id
_entity.type
_entity.pdbx_description
1 polymer ?
#
loop_
_entity_poly.entity_id
_entity_poly.type
_entity_poly.pdbx_seq_one_letter_code
_entity_poly.pdbx_strand_id
1 'polypeptide(L)'
;MAEAAADRDVDVRDADVKARKERERDELYALDISDVEWQSAPGTQEHEERVEIAYLPAGAVAMRSSLDPDTVLRYTEAEWRAFVLGARDGEFDLEPAPHNGGLAAE
;
A
#
# COMPACT_ATOMS: atom_id res chain seq x y z
N MET A 1 10.10 39.27 13.21
CA MET A 1 8.63 39.36 13.38
C MET A 1 7.87 38.66 12.24
N ALA A 2 8.31 38.74 10.97
CA ALA A 2 7.64 38.03 9.85
C ALA A 2 7.88 36.51 9.81
N GLU A 3 9.05 36.03 10.25
CA GLU A 3 9.42 34.60 10.24
C GLU A 3 8.54 33.73 11.14
N ALA A 4 8.20 34.22 12.34
CA ALA A 4 7.41 33.48 13.33
C ALA A 4 5.91 33.40 12.99
N ALA A 5 5.44 34.15 12.00
CA ALA A 5 4.08 34.02 11.46
C ALA A 5 4.05 32.96 10.35
N ALA A 6 5.02 33.00 9.44
CA ALA A 6 5.14 32.01 8.36
C ALA A 6 5.32 30.57 8.88
N ASP A 7 6.08 30.39 9.96
CA ASP A 7 6.27 29.10 10.66
C ASP A 7 4.95 28.55 11.25
N ARG A 8 4.14 29.42 11.86
CA ARG A 8 2.80 29.07 12.38
C ARG A 8 1.81 28.73 11.27
N ASP A 9 1.85 29.45 10.16
CA ASP A 9 0.98 29.15 9.02
C ASP A 9 1.31 27.80 8.39
N VAL A 10 2.59 27.38 8.39
CA VAL A 10 3.00 26.03 7.92
C VAL A 10 2.51 24.96 8.89
N ASP A 11 2.73 25.13 10.20
CA ASP A 11 2.28 24.20 11.24
C ASP A 11 0.76 23.93 11.19
N VAL A 12 -0.05 24.98 11.00
CA VAL A 12 -1.52 24.84 10.84
C VAL A 12 -1.88 24.07 9.57
N ARG A 13 -1.18 24.34 8.45
CA ARG A 13 -1.40 23.63 7.18
C ARG A 13 -1.06 22.14 7.30
N ASP A 14 0.05 21.80 7.96
CA ASP A 14 0.44 20.42 8.22
C ASP A 14 -0.57 19.69 9.13
N ALA A 15 -1.08 20.36 10.16
CA ALA A 15 -2.09 19.82 11.05
C ALA A 15 -3.41 19.51 10.31
N ASP A 16 -3.87 20.41 9.44
CA ASP A 16 -5.06 20.22 8.61
C ASP A 16 -4.90 19.02 7.65
N VAL A 17 -3.73 18.91 7.01
CA VAL A 17 -3.40 17.79 6.12
C VAL A 17 -3.39 16.47 6.89
N LYS A 18 -2.75 16.44 8.06
CA LYS A 18 -2.70 15.24 8.91
C LYS A 18 -4.10 14.81 9.33
N ALA A 19 -4.90 15.74 9.86
CA ALA A 19 -6.26 15.45 10.29
C ALA A 19 -7.13 14.91 9.15
N ARG A 20 -6.93 15.44 7.93
CA ARG A 20 -7.61 14.92 6.74
C ARG A 20 -7.19 13.48 6.41
N LYS A 21 -5.89 13.20 6.38
CA LYS A 21 -5.38 11.85 6.13
C LYS A 21 -5.83 10.83 7.17
N GLU A 22 -5.88 11.23 8.44
CA GLU A 22 -6.36 10.37 9.52
C GLU A 22 -7.83 10.00 9.33
N ARG A 23 -8.70 10.96 8.97
CA ARG A 23 -10.11 10.65 8.65
C ARG A 23 -10.23 9.71 7.45
N GLU A 24 -9.51 9.97 6.36
CA GLU A 24 -9.54 9.11 5.17
C GLU A 24 -9.07 7.68 5.51
N ARG A 25 -8.02 7.53 6.32
CA ARG A 25 -7.57 6.23 6.82
C ARG A 25 -8.62 5.56 7.70
N ASP A 26 -9.18 6.27 8.66
CA ASP A 26 -10.14 5.70 9.61
C ASP A 26 -11.41 5.24 8.89
N GLU A 27 -11.89 6.00 7.90
CA GLU A 27 -12.99 5.62 7.01
C GLU A 27 -12.64 4.36 6.20
N LEU A 28 -11.43 4.30 5.64
CA LEU A 28 -10.96 3.15 4.87
C LEU A 28 -10.86 1.88 5.72
N TYR A 29 -10.41 1.98 6.96
CA TYR A 29 -10.31 0.85 7.90
C TYR A 29 -11.65 0.47 8.53
N ALA A 30 -12.64 1.37 8.53
CA ALA A 30 -14.00 1.07 8.96
C ALA A 30 -14.81 0.27 7.92
N LEU A 31 -14.34 0.15 6.67
CA LEU A 31 -15.02 -0.65 5.64
C LEU A 31 -15.09 -2.13 6.04
N ASP A 32 -16.26 -2.72 5.86
CA ASP A 32 -16.42 -4.18 5.93
C ASP A 32 -15.75 -4.82 4.72
N ILE A 33 -14.88 -5.80 4.98
CA ILE A 33 -14.14 -6.54 3.95
C ILE A 33 -14.38 -8.04 4.04
N SER A 34 -15.43 -8.49 4.73
CA SER A 34 -15.68 -9.91 4.94
C SER A 34 -16.12 -10.61 3.66
N ASP A 35 -16.79 -9.91 2.76
CA ASP A 35 -17.33 -10.44 1.50
C ASP A 35 -16.53 -10.02 0.25
N VAL A 36 -15.30 -9.50 0.42
CA VAL A 36 -14.48 -9.07 -0.73
C VAL A 36 -13.86 -10.27 -1.43
N GLU A 37 -13.72 -10.15 -2.75
CA GLU A 37 -13.02 -11.15 -3.56
C GLU A 37 -11.51 -10.89 -3.52
N TRP A 38 -10.76 -11.89 -3.03
CA TRP A 38 -9.31 -11.87 -2.98
C TRP A 38 -8.74 -12.48 -4.26
N GLN A 39 -7.80 -11.77 -4.88
CA GLN A 39 -7.17 -12.14 -6.15
C GLN A 39 -5.66 -12.25 -5.96
N SER A 40 -5.09 -13.35 -6.45
CA SER A 40 -3.64 -13.56 -6.54
C SER A 40 -3.15 -13.27 -7.96
N ALA A 41 -1.83 -13.16 -8.13
CA ALA A 41 -1.23 -13.07 -9.46
C ALA A 41 -1.54 -14.34 -10.30
N PRO A 42 -1.72 -14.20 -11.62
CA PRO A 42 -1.94 -15.34 -12.50
C PRO A 42 -0.71 -16.26 -12.50
N GLY A 43 -0.95 -17.57 -12.43
CA GLY A 43 0.10 -18.60 -12.45
C GLY A 43 0.64 -19.00 -11.08
N THR A 44 0.16 -18.39 -9.99
CA THR A 44 0.50 -18.81 -8.63
C THR A 44 -0.31 -20.03 -8.19
N GLN A 45 0.35 -21.03 -7.60
CA GLN A 45 -0.30 -22.22 -7.07
C GLN A 45 -0.79 -21.99 -5.64
N GLU A 46 -1.79 -22.78 -5.20
CA GLU A 46 -2.40 -22.60 -3.87
C GLU A 46 -1.42 -22.76 -2.70
N HIS A 47 -0.36 -23.56 -2.89
CA HIS A 47 0.64 -23.88 -1.88
C HIS A 47 1.82 -22.89 -1.83
N GLU A 48 1.90 -21.96 -2.77
CA GLU A 48 2.97 -20.95 -2.81
C GLU A 48 2.60 -19.74 -1.96
N GLU A 49 3.59 -19.13 -1.31
CA GLU A 49 3.43 -17.82 -0.68
C GLU A 49 3.11 -16.78 -1.76
N ARG A 50 2.08 -15.97 -1.49
CA ARG A 50 1.57 -15.01 -2.47
C ARG A 50 0.95 -13.79 -1.81
N VAL A 51 1.05 -12.68 -2.52
CA VAL A 51 0.30 -11.47 -2.22
C VAL A 51 -1.09 -11.60 -2.82
N GLU A 52 -2.10 -11.30 -2.02
CA GLU A 52 -3.49 -11.24 -2.44
C GLU A 52 -3.98 -9.79 -2.34
N ILE A 53 -4.76 -9.37 -3.32
CA ILE A 53 -5.41 -8.05 -3.33
C ILE A 53 -6.92 -8.18 -3.46
N ALA A 54 -7.65 -7.22 -2.90
CA ALA A 54 -9.09 -7.08 -3.10
C ALA A 54 -9.44 -5.63 -3.42
N TYR A 55 -10.30 -5.42 -4.42
CA TYR A 55 -10.78 -4.10 -4.78
C TYR A 55 -11.88 -3.65 -3.83
N LEU A 56 -11.75 -2.44 -3.31
CA LEU A 56 -12.69 -1.80 -2.40
C LEU A 56 -13.42 -0.64 -3.10
N PRO A 57 -14.49 -0.07 -2.49
CA PRO A 57 -15.16 1.11 -3.02
C PRO A 57 -14.20 2.29 -3.25
N ALA A 58 -14.60 3.20 -4.14
CA ALA A 58 -13.83 4.40 -4.49
C ALA A 58 -12.40 4.14 -5.01
N GLY A 59 -12.14 2.94 -5.56
CA GLY A 59 -10.83 2.59 -6.13
C GLY A 59 -9.77 2.24 -5.09
N ALA A 60 -10.14 2.12 -3.82
CA ALA A 60 -9.25 1.62 -2.78
C ALA A 60 -8.91 0.13 -2.98
N VAL A 61 -7.82 -0.30 -2.36
CA VAL A 61 -7.31 -1.68 -2.47
C VAL A 61 -6.91 -2.20 -1.10
N ALA A 62 -7.37 -3.39 -0.75
CA ALA A 62 -6.84 -4.18 0.36
C ALA A 62 -5.75 -5.12 -0.16
N MET A 63 -4.70 -5.32 0.63
CA MET A 63 -3.59 -6.22 0.35
C MET A 63 -3.26 -7.05 1.58
N ARG A 64 -2.95 -8.34 1.40
CA ARG A 64 -2.48 -9.23 2.47
C ARG A 64 -1.51 -10.28 1.95
N SER A 65 -0.78 -10.91 2.85
CA SER A 65 -0.01 -12.13 2.56
C SER A 65 -0.90 -13.36 2.74
N SER A 66 -0.76 -14.35 1.87
CA SER A 66 -1.42 -15.65 2.03
C SER A 66 -0.93 -16.41 3.28
N LEU A 67 0.23 -16.07 3.84
CA LEU A 67 0.76 -16.65 5.07
C LEU A 67 0.16 -16.03 6.34
N ASP A 68 -0.40 -14.83 6.23
CA ASP A 68 -0.99 -14.09 7.35
C ASP A 68 -2.24 -13.33 6.86
N PRO A 69 -3.36 -14.04 6.61
CA PRO A 69 -4.53 -13.46 5.97
C PRO A 69 -5.30 -12.46 6.85
N ASP A 70 -4.99 -12.39 8.14
CA ASP A 70 -5.61 -11.49 9.11
C ASP A 70 -4.95 -10.09 9.09
N THR A 71 -3.69 -9.99 8.67
CA THR A 71 -2.99 -8.71 8.53
C THR A 71 -3.27 -8.10 7.17
N VAL A 72 -4.24 -7.16 7.14
CA VAL A 72 -4.69 -6.49 5.92
C VAL A 72 -4.21 -5.03 5.89
N LEU A 73 -3.40 -4.71 4.89
CA LEU A 73 -3.04 -3.34 4.52
C LEU A 73 -4.14 -2.78 3.60
N ARG A 74 -4.53 -1.51 3.79
CA ARG A 74 -5.53 -0.85 2.95
C ARG A 74 -4.96 0.45 2.40
N TYR A 75 -5.10 0.62 1.10
CA TYR A 75 -4.61 1.77 0.34
C TYR A 75 -5.78 2.52 -0.26
N THR A 76 -5.74 3.85 -0.17
CA THR A 76 -6.59 4.71 -1.02
C THR A 76 -6.23 4.52 -2.50
N GLU A 77 -7.12 4.93 -3.41
CA GLU A 77 -6.82 4.91 -4.85
C GLU A 77 -5.50 5.63 -5.18
N ALA A 78 -5.27 6.80 -4.56
CA ALA A 78 -4.08 7.60 -4.79
C ALA A 78 -2.81 6.90 -4.31
N GLU A 79 -2.83 6.31 -3.12
CA GLU A 79 -1.70 5.55 -2.57
C GLU A 79 -1.44 4.29 -3.40
N TRP A 80 -2.48 3.55 -3.77
CA TRP A 80 -2.34 2.37 -4.61
C TRP A 80 -1.73 2.71 -5.97
N ARG A 81 -2.18 3.80 -6.59
CA ARG A 81 -1.62 4.27 -7.86
C ARG A 81 -0.15 4.64 -7.72
N ALA A 82 0.23 5.34 -6.65
CA ALA A 82 1.62 5.68 -6.38
C ALA A 82 2.48 4.43 -6.16
N PHE A 83 1.99 3.47 -5.38
CA PHE A 83 2.66 2.19 -5.14
C PHE A 83 2.89 1.41 -6.44
N VAL A 84 1.87 1.27 -7.29
CA VAL A 84 1.99 0.58 -8.59
C VAL A 84 2.95 1.30 -9.52
N LEU A 85 2.96 2.64 -9.53
CA LEU A 85 3.90 3.40 -10.34
C LEU A 85 5.34 3.20 -9.87
N GLY A 86 5.61 3.23 -8.56
CA GLY A 86 6.93 2.94 -8.00
C GLY A 86 7.39 1.51 -8.29
N ALA A 87 6.49 0.53 -8.13
CA ALA A 87 6.78 -0.86 -8.48
C ALA A 87 7.13 -1.04 -9.96
N ARG A 88 6.45 -0.33 -10.86
CA ARG A 88 6.73 -0.34 -12.30
C ARG A 88 8.03 0.38 -12.67
N ASP A 89 8.46 1.34 -11.86
CA ASP A 89 9.74 2.04 -12.02
C ASP A 89 10.92 1.20 -11.50
N GLY A 90 10.65 -0.01 -10.97
CA GLY A 90 11.67 -0.95 -10.50
C GLY A 90 12.10 -0.72 -9.06
N GLU A 91 11.30 0.00 -8.25
CA GLU A 91 11.62 0.23 -6.82
C GLU A 91 11.78 -1.07 -6.02
N PHE A 92 11.18 -2.17 -6.50
CA PHE A 92 11.27 -3.50 -5.90
C PHE A 92 12.11 -4.50 -6.72
N ASP A 93 12.78 -4.06 -7.79
CA ASP A 93 13.66 -4.92 -8.56
C ASP A 93 14.92 -5.20 -7.74
N LEU A 94 14.97 -6.40 -7.13
CA LEU A 94 16.12 -6.84 -6.37
C LEU A 94 17.26 -7.24 -7.31
N GLU A 95 18.50 -6.88 -6.95
CA GLU A 95 19.66 -7.47 -7.62
C GLU A 95 19.58 -9.00 -7.50
N PRO A 96 19.83 -9.74 -8.59
CA PRO A 96 19.71 -11.18 -8.59
C PRO A 96 20.69 -11.77 -7.57
N ALA A 97 20.14 -12.31 -6.50
CA ALA A 97 20.87 -12.98 -5.44
C ALA A 97 20.38 -14.44 -5.29
N PRO A 98 21.21 -15.35 -4.77
CA PRO A 98 20.87 -16.78 -4.68
C PRO A 98 19.57 -17.08 -3.91
N HIS A 99 19.16 -16.19 -3.01
CA HIS A 99 17.96 -16.34 -2.18
C HIS A 99 16.67 -15.81 -2.84
N ASN A 100 16.76 -15.11 -3.98
CA ASN A 100 15.61 -14.62 -4.75
C ASN A 100 15.61 -15.18 -6.19
N GLY A 101 16.15 -16.39 -6.38
CA GLY A 101 16.17 -17.07 -7.67
C GLY A 101 17.20 -16.54 -8.68
N GLY A 102 18.11 -15.65 -8.27
CA GLY A 102 19.24 -15.23 -9.09
C GLY A 102 20.29 -16.32 -9.19
N LEU A 103 20.52 -16.86 -10.39
CA LEU A 103 21.65 -17.76 -10.64
C LEU A 103 22.95 -16.97 -10.45
N ALA A 104 23.85 -17.47 -9.59
CA ALA A 104 25.19 -16.93 -9.51
C ALA A 104 25.83 -17.03 -10.91
N ALA A 105 26.26 -15.90 -11.45
CA ALA A 105 27.05 -15.89 -12.68
C ALA A 105 28.37 -16.62 -12.38
N GLU A 106 28.51 -17.84 -12.90
CA GLU A 106 29.79 -18.53 -13.04
C GLU A 106 30.55 -18.01 -14.27
#